data_AF-A0A1H9EEN3-F1
#
_entry.id   AF-A0A1H9EEN3-F1
#
_cell.length_a   1.000
_cell.length_b   1.000
_cell.length_c   1.000
_cell.angle_alpha   90.00
_cell.angle_beta   90.00
_cell.angle_gamma   90.00
#
_symmetry.space_group_name_H-M   'P 1'
#
loop_
_entity.id
_entity.type
_entity.pdbx_description
1 polymer ?
#
loop_
_entity_poly.entity_id
_entity_poly.type
_entity_poly.pdbx_seq_one_letter_code
_entity_poly.pdbx_strand_id
1 'polypeptide(L)'
;MVSFSLPRAIKRYLKIQREWAQAKGISVVNGKGHAEETIINAGKGASNIDASRRVYLDSEHLVKEHNIKTDTHTTGKKAGKE
;
A
#
# COMPACT_ATOMS: atom_id res chain seq x y z
N MET A 1 10.50 -21.37 13.46
CA MET A 1 10.50 -19.95 13.04
C MET A 1 11.32 -19.85 11.76
N VAL A 2 10.68 -19.78 10.58
CA VAL A 2 11.40 -19.79 9.30
C VAL A 2 11.76 -18.35 8.92
N SER A 3 13.05 -18.01 8.95
CA SER A 3 13.55 -16.71 8.50
C SER A 3 13.94 -16.82 7.03
N PHE A 4 13.15 -16.22 6.14
CA PHE A 4 13.52 -16.09 4.74
C PHE A 4 14.46 -14.90 4.55
N SER A 5 15.71 -15.17 4.21
CA SER A 5 16.66 -14.12 3.82
C SER A 5 16.38 -13.74 2.36
N LEU A 6 16.07 -12.46 2.13
CA LEU A 6 15.85 -11.97 0.77
C LEU A 6 17.10 -12.19 -0.11
N PRO A 7 16.92 -12.63 -1.38
CA PRO A 7 17.98 -12.72 -2.37
C PRO A 7 18.81 -11.43 -2.48
N ARG A 8 20.10 -11.57 -2.77
CA ARG A 8 21.07 -10.45 -2.85
C ARG A 8 20.65 -9.35 -3.84
N ALA A 9 20.01 -9.73 -4.94
CA ALA A 9 19.49 -8.81 -5.96
C ALA A 9 18.37 -7.90 -5.41
N ILE A 10 17.42 -8.48 -4.66
CA ILE A 10 16.31 -7.73 -4.06
C ILE A 10 16.83 -6.74 -3.00
N LYS A 11 17.84 -7.15 -2.20
CA LYS A 11 18.50 -6.25 -1.23
C LYS A 11 19.16 -5.04 -1.89
N ARG A 12 19.82 -5.23 -3.05
CA ARG A 12 20.43 -4.11 -3.81
C ARG A 12 19.37 -3.17 -4.40
N TYR A 13 18.31 -3.71 -4.99
CA TYR A 13 17.23 -2.92 -5.56
C TYR A 13 16.57 -2.02 -4.51
N LEU A 14 16.25 -2.56 -3.33
CA LEU A 14 15.69 -1.80 -2.21
C LEU A 14 16.62 -0.67 -1.74
N LYS A 15 17.94 -0.90 -1.72
CA LYS A 15 18.93 0.11 -1.35
C LYS A 15 18.91 1.29 -2.32
N ILE A 16 18.97 1.01 -3.63
CA ILE A 16 18.99 2.05 -4.68
C ILE A 16 17.72 2.89 -4.65
N GLN A 17 16.55 2.26 -4.50
CA GLN A 17 15.28 2.99 -4.42
C GLN A 17 15.20 3.88 -3.18
N ARG A 18 15.74 3.40 -2.05
CA ARG A 18 15.77 4.18 -0.81
C ARG A 18 16.68 5.39 -0.90
N GLU A 19 17.87 5.21 -1.47
CA GLU A 19 18.83 6.31 -1.69
C GLU A 19 18.26 7.35 -2.65
N TRP A 20 17.61 6.91 -3.74
CA TRP A 20 16.93 7.81 -4.67
C TRP A 20 15.79 8.59 -4.00
N ALA A 21 14.95 7.92 -3.22
CA ALA A 21 13.84 8.57 -2.51
C ALA A 21 14.35 9.62 -1.52
N GLN A 22 15.39 9.29 -0.74
CA GLN A 22 16.02 10.23 0.19
C GLN A 22 16.62 11.44 -0.53
N ALA A 23 17.30 11.23 -1.66
CA ALA A 23 17.85 12.31 -2.48
C ALA A 23 16.78 13.25 -3.05
N LYS A 24 15.53 12.79 -3.16
CA LYS A 24 14.37 13.57 -3.60
C LYS A 24 13.53 14.14 -2.46
N GLY A 25 13.94 13.95 -1.21
CA GLY A 25 13.16 14.35 -0.04
C GLY A 25 11.87 13.54 0.14
N ILE A 26 11.76 12.38 -0.51
CA ILE A 26 10.60 11.50 -0.42
C ILE A 26 10.70 10.69 0.87
N SER A 27 9.65 10.77 1.69
CA SER A 27 9.55 10.03 2.94
C SER A 27 9.35 8.53 2.67
N VAL A 28 10.37 7.73 3.01
CA VAL A 28 10.30 6.27 2.93
C VAL A 28 9.54 5.70 4.13
N VAL A 29 8.62 4.77 3.86
CA VAL A 29 7.91 3.99 4.87
C VAL A 29 8.30 2.53 4.70
N ASN A 30 8.68 1.88 5.80
CA ASN A 30 8.91 0.45 5.83
C ASN A 30 7.72 -0.22 6.50
N GLY A 31 7.05 -1.12 5.80
CA GLY A 31 6.01 -1.97 6.37
C GLY A 31 6.17 -3.41 5.93
N LYS A 32 5.43 -4.29 6.60
CA LYS A 32 5.26 -5.68 6.21
C LYS A 32 3.85 -5.83 5.67
N GLY A 33 3.69 -6.61 4.60
CA GLY A 33 2.39 -6.82 3.97
C GLY A 33 2.18 -5.95 2.74
N HIS A 34 0.92 -5.60 2.46
CA HIS A 34 0.54 -4.81 1.30
C HIS A 34 0.96 -3.34 1.48
N ALA A 35 1.24 -2.67 0.36
CA ALA A 35 1.77 -1.31 0.37
C ALA A 35 0.73 -0.31 0.89
N GLU A 36 -0.53 -0.51 0.56
CA GLU A 36 -1.67 0.31 0.96
C GLU A 36 -1.82 0.33 2.48
N GLU A 37 -1.95 -0.84 3.12
CA GLU A 37 -2.02 -0.97 4.58
C GLU A 37 -0.83 -0.30 5.27
N THR A 38 0.37 -0.50 4.72
CA THR A 38 1.61 0.12 5.23
C THR A 38 1.54 1.64 5.18
N ILE A 39 1.07 2.22 4.07
CA ILE A 39 0.99 3.67 3.88
C ILE A 39 -0.08 4.30 4.78
N ILE A 40 -1.23 3.65 4.91
CA ILE A 40 -2.34 4.09 5.77
C ILE A 40 -1.90 4.08 7.25
N ASN A 41 -1.36 2.95 7.71
CA ASN A 41 -0.91 2.77 9.10
C ASN A 41 0.29 3.64 9.46
N ALA A 42 1.12 4.03 8.49
CA ALA A 42 2.22 4.95 8.73
C ALA A 42 1.75 6.38 9.10
N GLY A 43 0.45 6.69 8.93
CA GLY A 43 -0.14 7.94 9.39
C GLY A 43 0.43 9.20 8.74
N LYS A 44 1.12 9.07 7.60
CA LYS A 44 1.81 10.19 6.91
C LYS A 44 0.89 11.05 6.04
N GLY A 45 -0.41 11.08 6.34
CA GLY A 45 -1.38 11.96 5.68
C GLY A 45 -1.72 11.56 4.23
N ALA A 46 -1.69 10.27 3.91
CA ALA A 46 -2.15 9.79 2.61
C ALA A 46 -3.60 10.23 2.38
N SER A 47 -3.80 11.17 1.46
CA SER A 47 -5.12 11.79 1.23
C SER A 47 -5.91 11.09 0.13
N ASN A 48 -5.22 10.43 -0.80
CA ASN A 48 -5.80 9.62 -1.86
C ASN A 48 -4.94 8.35 -2.07
N ILE A 49 -5.59 7.20 -2.17
CA ILE A 49 -4.96 5.92 -2.53
C ILE A 49 -5.75 5.32 -3.68
N ASP A 50 -5.09 5.19 -4.83
CA ASP A 50 -5.61 4.44 -5.96
C ASP A 50 -4.94 3.06 -5.98
N ALA A 51 -5.73 2.05 -5.62
CA ALA A 51 -5.29 0.68 -5.54
C ALA A 51 -6.08 -0.16 -6.55
N SER A 52 -5.51 -1.28 -6.99
CA SER A 52 -6.32 -2.22 -7.77
C SER A 52 -7.51 -2.71 -6.93
N ARG A 53 -8.66 -2.98 -7.56
CA ARG A 53 -9.91 -3.33 -6.84
C ARG A 53 -9.73 -4.43 -5.79
N ARG A 54 -8.96 -5.47 -6.08
CA ARG A 54 -8.73 -6.58 -5.14
C ARG A 54 -8.04 -6.07 -3.87
N VAL A 55 -7.01 -5.24 -4.04
CA VAL A 55 -6.24 -4.71 -2.92
C VAL A 55 -7.01 -3.62 -2.17
N TYR A 56 -7.85 -2.84 -2.86
CA TYR A 56 -8.80 -1.94 -2.20
C TYR A 56 -9.75 -2.72 -1.29
N LEU A 57 -10.34 -3.83 -1.75
CA LEU A 57 -11.27 -4.62 -0.93
C LEU A 57 -10.58 -5.19 0.32
N ASP A 58 -9.33 -5.62 0.20
CA ASP A 58 -8.55 -6.14 1.33
C ASP A 58 -8.26 -5.02 2.37
N SER A 59 -8.06 -3.78 1.91
CA SER A 59 -7.73 -2.61 2.77
C SER A 59 -8.92 -1.66 3.00
N GLU A 60 -10.15 -2.04 2.60
CA GLU A 60 -11.31 -1.13 2.55
C GLU A 60 -11.65 -0.58 3.93
N HIS A 61 -11.55 -1.42 4.96
CA HIS A 61 -11.77 -1.04 6.34
C HIS A 61 -10.83 0.08 6.79
N LEU A 62 -9.53 -0.01 6.45
CA LEU A 62 -8.51 0.99 6.77
C LEU A 62 -8.71 2.30 5.99
N VAL A 63 -9.09 2.20 4.72
CA VAL A 63 -9.35 3.38 3.88
C VAL A 63 -10.53 4.18 4.45
N LYS A 64 -11.59 3.49 4.88
CA LYS A 64 -12.77 4.10 5.50
C LYS A 64 -12.46 4.68 6.89
N GLU A 65 -11.74 3.94 7.73
CA GLU A 65 -11.37 4.37 9.09
C GLU A 65 -10.50 5.64 9.07
N HIS A 66 -9.55 5.72 8.15
CA HIS A 66 -8.65 6.88 8.01
C HIS A 66 -9.19 7.97 7.09
N ASN A 67 -10.44 7.86 6.61
CA ASN A 67 -11.11 8.82 5.73
C ASN A 67 -10.27 9.18 4.48
N ILE A 68 -9.63 8.16 3.90
CA ILE A 68 -8.76 8.29 2.72
C ILE A 68 -9.63 8.23 1.46
N LYS A 69 -9.42 9.16 0.53
CA LYS A 69 -10.14 9.16 -0.74
C LYS A 69 -9.60 8.06 -1.64
N THR A 70 -10.44 7.52 -2.51
CA THR A 70 -10.03 6.58 -3.53
C THR A 70 -10.80 6.86 -4.82
N ASP A 71 -10.10 6.85 -5.95
CA ASP A 71 -10.70 6.90 -7.28
C ASP A 71 -11.04 5.49 -7.81
N THR A 72 -10.73 4.44 -7.04
CA THR A 72 -11.03 3.07 -7.41
C THR A 72 -12.55 2.87 -7.42
N HIS A 73 -13.12 2.81 -8.63
CA HIS A 73 -14.57 2.69 -8.82
C HIS A 73 -15.12 1.38 -8.22
N THR A 74 -15.72 1.47 -7.03
CA THR A 74 -16.50 0.37 -6.46
C THR A 74 -17.78 0.26 -7.28
N THR A 75 -17.78 -0.54 -8.35
CA THR A 75 -19.05 -0.84 -9.02
C THR A 75 -19.91 -1.59 -8.01
N GLY A 76 -20.89 -0.90 -7.43
CA GLY A 76 -21.98 -1.48 -6.68
C GLY A 76 -22.87 -2.28 -7.61
N LYS A 77 -22.35 -3.36 -8.21
CA LYS A 77 -23.23 -4.42 -8.69
C LYS A 77 -23.71 -5.13 -7.43
N LYS A 78 -24.88 -4.73 -6.93
CA LYS A 78 -25.71 -5.65 -6.15
C LYS A 78 -25.77 -6.93 -6.99
N ALA A 79 -25.25 -8.02 -6.45
CA ALA A 79 -25.54 -9.33 -7.00
C ALA A 79 -27.06 -9.51 -6.90
N GLY A 80 -27.75 -9.25 -8.01
CA GLY A 80 -29.11 -9.72 -8.18
C GLY A 80 -29.03 -11.25 -8.11
N LYS A 81 -29.68 -11.82 -7.10
CA LYS A 81 -30.12 -13.20 -7.20
C LYS A 81 -31.12 -13.23 -8.36
N GLU A 82 -30.76 -13.94 -9.42
CA GLU A 82 -31.73 -14.58 -10.31
C GLU A 82 -31.32 -16.04 -10.44
#